data_AF-A0A1I2AHW7-F1
#
_entry.id   AF-A0A1I2AHW7-F1
#
_cell.length_a   1.000
_cell.length_b   1.000
_cell.length_c   1.000
_cell.angle_alpha   90.00
_cell.angle_beta   90.00
_cell.angle_gamma   90.00
#
_symmetry.space_group_name_H-M   'P 1'
#
loop_
_entity.id
_entity.type
_entity.pdbx_description
1 polymer ?
#
loop_
_entity_poly.entity_id
_entity_poly.type
_entity_poly.pdbx_seq_one_letter_code
_entity_poly.pdbx_strand_id
1 'polypeptide(L)'
;MRDKNKDNQDNREFMLTNSNEEKLGFVSLYDIENRHRNAEFAIIIDPLHQGNGYAAPGTVLAMEYAFSVLNLHKAKLQTVKRSSSLIDS
;
A
#
# COMPACT_ATOMS: atom_id res chain seq x y z
N MET A 1 14.20 1.81 -23.54
CA MET A 1 14.77 1.27 -22.30
C MET A 1 14.52 2.31 -21.22
N ARG A 2 13.68 2.07 -20.21
CA ARG A 2 13.46 3.03 -19.12
C ARG A 2 14.36 2.66 -17.97
N ASP A 3 15.31 3.54 -17.67
CA ASP A 3 16.22 3.41 -16.54
C ASP A 3 15.43 3.38 -15.24
N LYS A 4 15.56 2.27 -14.54
CA LYS A 4 15.28 2.15 -13.12
C LYS A 4 16.51 2.69 -12.41
N ASN A 5 16.45 3.88 -11.82
CA ASN A 5 17.18 4.15 -10.58
C ASN A 5 16.94 5.55 -10.02
N LYS A 6 16.78 5.55 -8.68
CA LYS A 6 16.88 6.64 -7.70
C LYS A 6 15.58 7.42 -7.50
N ASP A 7 14.92 7.09 -6.39
CA ASP A 7 13.76 7.78 -5.82
C ASP A 7 12.63 7.97 -6.82
N ASN A 8 11.83 6.91 -7.02
CA ASN A 8 10.57 7.06 -7.73
C ASN A 8 9.68 7.94 -6.84
N GLN A 9 9.74 9.28 -7.03
CA GLN A 9 8.92 10.25 -6.30
C GLN A 9 7.43 9.90 -6.39
N ASP A 10 7.08 9.10 -7.39
CA ASP A 10 5.74 8.66 -7.72
C ASP A 10 5.29 7.41 -6.96
N ASN A 11 6.15 6.80 -6.13
CA ASN A 11 5.79 5.67 -5.26
C ASN A 11 6.13 5.95 -3.79
N ARG A 12 5.33 5.40 -2.87
CA ARG A 12 5.59 5.41 -1.43
C ARG A 12 5.24 4.06 -0.84
N GLU A 13 6.14 3.49 -0.05
CA GLU A 13 5.89 2.23 0.66
C GLU A 13 6.01 2.46 2.16
N PHE A 14 5.09 1.85 2.90
CA PHE A 14 4.96 1.97 4.35
C PHE A 14 4.87 0.57 4.96
N MET A 15 5.57 0.38 6.07
CA MET A 15 5.47 -0.83 6.86
C MET A 15 4.39 -0.65 7.93
N LEU A 16 3.45 -1.59 8.01
CA LEU A 16 2.46 -1.63 9.08
C LEU A 16 3.05 -2.36 10.29
N THR A 17 3.07 -1.69 11.42
CA THR A 17 3.44 -2.27 12.71
C THR A 17 2.34 -2.11 13.75
N ASN A 18 2.32 -2.99 14.75
CA ASN A 18 1.49 -2.78 15.94
C ASN A 18 2.26 -2.00 17.02
N SER A 19 1.63 -1.83 18.19
CA SER A 19 2.23 -1.16 19.35
C SER A 19 3.49 -1.86 19.89
N ASN A 20 3.69 -3.13 19.56
CA ASN A 20 4.84 -3.94 19.96
C ASN A 20 5.93 -3.95 18.87
N GLU A 21 5.82 -3.09 17.86
CA GLU A 21 6.71 -3.02 16.68
C GLU A 21 6.71 -4.29 15.81
N GLU A 22 5.72 -5.18 15.99
CA GLU A 22 5.59 -6.38 15.18
C GLU A 22 5.10 -6.02 13.78
N LYS A 23 5.73 -6.63 12.78
CA LYS A 23 5.47 -6.38 11.37
C LYS A 23 4.18 -7.07 10.95
N LEU A 24 3.14 -6.29 10.69
CA LEU A 24 1.82 -6.79 10.30
C LEU A 24 1.63 -6.87 8.78
N GLY A 25 2.41 -6.12 8.02
CA GLY A 25 2.29 -6.06 6.57
C GLY A 25 2.83 -4.77 5.96
N PHE A 26 2.38 -4.49 4.75
CA PHE A 26 2.82 -3.35 3.95
C PHE A 26 1.65 -2.64 3.30
N VAL A 27 1.84 -1.34 3.13
CA VAL A 27 0.97 -0.42 2.41
C VAL A 27 1.81 0.28 1.38
N SER A 28 1.31 0.34 0.15
CA SER A 28 2.04 1.00 -0.93
C SER A 28 1.13 1.91 -1.74
N LEU A 29 1.65 3.07 -2.12
CA LEU A 29 1.09 4.00 -3.07
C LEU A 29 1.95 3.98 -4.32
N TYR A 30 1.33 3.82 -5.48
CA TYR A 30 1.98 3.71 -6.77
C TYR A 30 1.37 4.70 -7.77
N ASP A 31 2.14 5.04 -8.81
CA ASP A 31 1.68 5.88 -9.92
C ASP A 31 1.09 7.22 -9.45
N ILE A 32 1.76 7.86 -8.48
CA ILE A 32 1.36 9.17 -7.95
C ILE A 32 1.56 10.21 -9.05
N GLU A 33 0.48 10.58 -9.74
CA GLU A 33 0.50 11.58 -10.79
C GLU A 33 0.12 12.95 -10.23
N ASN A 34 1.11 13.84 -10.08
CA ASN A 34 0.90 15.18 -9.51
C ASN A 34 -0.02 16.09 -10.34
N ARG A 35 -0.12 15.87 -11.66
CA ARG A 35 -0.95 16.72 -12.55
C ARG A 35 -2.45 16.48 -12.36
N HIS A 36 -2.84 15.22 -12.19
CA HIS A 36 -4.23 14.83 -11.98
C HIS A 36 -4.52 14.47 -10.52
N ARG A 37 -3.50 14.53 -9.65
CA ARG A 37 -3.56 14.25 -8.22
C ARG A 37 -4.18 12.86 -7.96
N ASN A 38 -3.70 11.87 -8.69
CA ASN A 38 -4.16 10.49 -8.60
C ASN A 38 -3.04 9.58 -8.09
N ALA A 39 -3.40 8.53 -7.36
CA ALA A 39 -2.50 7.42 -7.06
C ALA A 39 -3.27 6.10 -6.97
N GLU A 40 -2.57 5.01 -7.20
CA GLU A 40 -3.03 3.67 -6.87
C GLU A 40 -2.52 3.27 -5.49
N PHE A 41 -3.32 2.49 -4.77
CA PHE A 41 -3.03 2.01 -3.43
C PHE A 41 -3.15 0.49 -3.39
N ALA A 42 -2.21 -0.15 -2.71
CA ALA A 42 -2.19 -1.57 -2.41
C ALA A 42 -1.91 -1.79 -0.92
N ILE A 43 -2.54 -2.83 -0.35
CA ILE A 43 -2.31 -3.27 1.03
C ILE A 43 -2.10 -4.79 1.04
N ILE A 44 -1.07 -5.21 1.76
CA ILE A 44 -0.74 -6.62 1.98
C ILE A 44 -0.61 -6.82 3.48
N ILE A 45 -1.47 -7.66 4.06
CA ILE A 45 -1.36 -8.10 5.45
C ILE A 45 -0.67 -9.46 5.47
N ASP A 46 0.29 -9.62 6.39
CA ASP A 46 0.97 -10.89 6.62
C ASP A 46 -0.06 -12.00 6.86
N PRO A 47 0.03 -13.15 6.17
CA PRO A 47 -0.91 -14.26 6.31
C PRO A 47 -1.17 -14.69 7.76
N LEU A 48 -0.15 -14.64 8.62
CA LEU A 48 -0.27 -15.01 10.04
C LEU A 48 -1.13 -14.01 10.84
N HIS A 49 -1.31 -12.81 10.30
CA HIS A 49 -2.07 -11.71 10.91
C HIS A 49 -3.37 -11.40 10.14
N GLN A 50 -3.71 -12.18 9.12
CA GLN A 50 -4.99 -12.08 8.42
C GLN A 50 -6.14 -12.56 9.32
N GLY A 51 -7.35 -12.01 9.10
CA GLY A 51 -8.53 -12.32 9.93
C GLY A 51 -8.63 -11.49 11.22
N ASN A 52 -7.58 -10.75 11.61
CA ASN A 52 -7.56 -9.92 12.81
C ASN A 52 -8.01 -8.46 12.58
N GLY A 53 -8.50 -8.13 11.38
CA GLY A 53 -9.04 -6.81 11.07
C GLY A 53 -8.01 -5.69 10.79
N TYR A 54 -6.71 -5.99 10.76
CA TYR A 54 -5.64 -4.98 10.56
C TYR A 54 -5.67 -4.25 9.20
N ALA A 55 -6.35 -4.81 8.20
CA ALA A 55 -6.48 -4.16 6.88
C ALA A 55 -7.23 -2.83 6.94
N ALA A 56 -8.27 -2.73 7.79
CA ALA A 56 -9.08 -1.52 7.92
C ALA A 56 -8.27 -0.32 8.46
N PRO A 57 -7.61 -0.41 9.64
CA PRO A 57 -6.80 0.69 10.16
C PRO A 57 -5.62 1.03 9.24
N GLY A 58 -4.98 0.03 8.62
CA GLY A 58 -3.92 0.27 7.64
C GLY A 58 -4.39 1.07 6.42
N THR A 59 -5.62 0.80 5.95
CA THR A 59 -6.22 1.55 4.84
C THR A 59 -6.56 2.98 5.23
N VAL A 60 -7.10 3.21 6.44
CA VAL A 60 -7.39 4.56 6.93
C VAL A 60 -6.14 5.42 6.99
N LEU A 61 -5.06 4.89 7.56
CA LEU A 61 -3.77 5.59 7.64
C LEU A 61 -3.20 5.92 6.25
N ALA A 62 -3.33 4.99 5.30
CA ALA A 62 -2.89 5.20 3.94
C ALA A 62 -3.68 6.30 3.22
N MET A 63 -5.01 6.31 3.39
CA MET A 63 -5.88 7.34 2.83
C MET A 63 -5.61 8.71 3.46
N GLU A 64 -5.39 8.76 4.78
CA GLU A 64 -5.02 9.98 5.47
C GLU A 64 -3.71 10.55 4.92
N TYR A 65 -2.69 9.72 4.71
CA TYR A 65 -1.46 10.17 4.05
C TYR A 65 -1.71 10.66 2.61
N ALA A 66 -2.47 9.90 1.82
CA ALA A 66 -2.77 10.23 0.43
C ALA A 66 -3.51 11.58 0.30
N PHE A 67 -4.50 11.86 1.13
CA PHE A 67 -5.30 13.07 1.03
C PHE A 67 -4.70 14.25 1.80
N SER A 68 -4.15 14.03 3.00
CA SER A 68 -3.68 15.11 3.86
C SER A 68 -2.23 15.50 3.59
N VAL A 69 -1.37 14.56 3.21
CA VAL A 69 0.07 14.82 2.98
C VAL A 69 0.37 15.02 1.51
N LEU A 70 -0.02 14.05 0.67
CA LEU A 70 0.21 14.15 -0.78
C LEU A 70 -0.79 15.06 -1.48
N ASN A 71 -1.84 15.50 -0.76
CA ASN A 71 -2.90 16.33 -1.32
C ASN A 71 -3.43 15.68 -2.61
N LEU A 72 -3.83 14.41 -2.59
CA LEU A 72 -4.43 13.77 -3.77
C LEU A 72 -5.91 14.14 -3.90
N HIS A 73 -6.45 14.09 -5.13
CA HIS A 73 -7.87 14.31 -5.42
C HIS A 73 -8.62 12.97 -5.54
N LYS A 74 -7.94 11.90 -5.96
CA LYS A 74 -8.53 10.56 -6.06
C LYS A 74 -7.49 9.47 -5.78
N ALA A 75 -7.84 8.48 -4.98
CA ALA A 75 -7.07 7.27 -4.77
C ALA A 75 -7.85 6.05 -5.31
N LYS A 76 -7.19 5.17 -6.06
CA LYS A 76 -7.78 3.91 -6.55
C LYS A 76 -7.19 2.73 -5.77
N LEU A 77 -8.03 1.77 -5.40
CA LEU A 77 -7.58 0.55 -4.71
C LEU A 77 -7.37 -0.58 -5.73
N GLN A 78 -6.16 -1.13 -5.77
CA GLN A 78 -5.91 -2.45 -6.34
C GLN A 78 -5.82 -3.47 -5.21
N THR A 79 -6.84 -4.31 -5.05
CA THR A 79 -6.74 -5.50 -4.20
C THR A 79 -5.95 -6.57 -4.92
N VAL A 80 -4.72 -6.81 -4.49
CA VAL A 80 -3.98 -8.02 -4.89
C VAL A 80 -4.59 -9.19 -4.14
N LYS A 81 -5.57 -9.87 -4.75
CA LYS A 81 -6.03 -11.16 -4.28
C LYS A 81 -4.88 -12.13 -4.53
N ARG A 82 -4.23 -12.60 -3.47
CA ARG A 82 -3.24 -13.69 -3.59
C ARG A 82 -3.99 -14.89 -4.16
N SER A 83 -3.79 -15.18 -5.44
CA SER A 83 -4.22 -16.44 -6.05
C SER A 83 -3.54 -17.56 -5.27
N SER A 84 -4.33 -18.49 -4.74
CA SER A 84 -3.89 -19.67 -3.99
C SER A 84 -3.12 -20.69 -4.84
N SER A 85 -2.53 -20.29 -5.97
CA SER A 85 -1.95 -21.19 -6.98
C SER A 85 -0.45 -21.42 -6.82
N LEU A 86 0.13 -21.19 -5.64
CA LEU A 86 1.53 -21.55 -5.36
C LEU A 86 1.67 -22.38 -4.09
N ILE A 87 0.80 -23.40 -3.96
CA ILE A 87 1.03 -24.55 -3.08
C ILE A 87 0.54 -25.79 -3.84
N ASP A 88 1.26 -26.17 -4.88
CA ASP A 88 1.24 -27.53 -5.43
C ASP A 88 2.56 -27.76 -6.18
N SER A 89 3.59 -28.18 -5.44
CA SER A 89 4.67 -29.09 -5.84
C SER A 89 5.61 -29.32 -4.67
#